data_AF-A0A957FBI4-F1
#
_entry.id   AF-A0A957FBI4-F1
#
_cell.length_a   1.000
_cell.length_b   1.000
_cell.length_c   1.000
_cell.angle_alpha   90.00
_cell.angle_beta   90.00
_cell.angle_gamma   90.00
#
_symmetry.space_group_name_H-M   'P 1'
#
loop_
_entity.id
_entity.type
_entity.pdbx_description
1 polymer ?
#
loop_
_entity_poly.entity_id
_entity_poly.type
_entity_poly.pdbx_seq_one_letter_code
_entity_poly.pdbx_strand_id
1 'polypeptide(L)'
;ATAVPLPTTLAVVWAAQPPVIDGRLDDTVWNQTLPLTFAVHPDANDNSSAVVRLAWDAYFLYAAFDVNDTHVESAASTPWDGDSVSLVLNDQEYRYSLPNDRSDGLSAPNAYAAASLKGTTSLDNSSDRDSGYIVEMQIPWPFIPSTAGSLAADLLSVDHDQNPGGTNAAPTIFSKLS
;
A
#
# COMPACT_ATOMS: atom_id res chain seq x y z
N ALA A 1 -28.40 -3.36 21.36
CA ALA A 1 -27.60 -3.39 20.12
C ALA A 1 -26.52 -2.33 20.26
N THR A 2 -25.25 -2.75 20.26
CA THR A 2 -24.12 -1.82 20.11
C THR A 2 -24.23 -1.18 18.73
N ALA A 3 -24.25 0.15 18.67
CA ALA A 3 -24.26 0.85 17.40
C ALA A 3 -22.98 0.50 16.64
N VAL A 4 -23.11 0.10 15.37
CA VAL A 4 -21.97 0.00 14.46
C VAL A 4 -21.40 1.42 14.36
N PRO A 5 -20.09 1.64 14.60
CA PRO A 5 -19.47 2.93 14.41
C PRO A 5 -19.78 3.44 12.99
N LEU A 6 -20.06 4.74 12.86
CA LEU A 6 -20.21 5.32 11.52
C LEU A 6 -18.85 5.21 10.80
N PRO A 7 -18.85 4.90 9.49
CA PRO A 7 -17.62 4.85 8.71
C PRO A 7 -16.90 6.19 8.81
N THR A 8 -15.58 6.13 8.98
CA THR A 8 -14.77 7.35 9.09
C THR A 8 -14.68 7.99 7.71
N THR A 9 -15.33 9.14 7.51
CA THR A 9 -15.21 9.87 6.25
C THR A 9 -13.90 10.67 6.24
N LEU A 10 -13.05 10.40 5.25
CA LEU A 10 -11.81 11.13 5.02
C LEU A 10 -11.99 12.14 3.89
N ALA A 11 -11.70 13.42 4.15
CA ALA A 11 -11.52 14.39 3.09
C ALA A 11 -10.14 14.20 2.44
N VAL A 12 -10.13 13.79 1.18
CA VAL A 12 -8.89 13.57 0.41
C VAL A 12 -8.43 14.89 -0.23
N VAL A 13 -7.13 15.17 -0.12
CA VAL A 13 -6.54 16.44 -0.58
C VAL A 13 -6.52 16.54 -2.10
N TRP A 14 -6.88 17.71 -2.63
CA TRP A 14 -6.68 18.02 -4.04
C TRP A 14 -5.20 18.31 -4.33
N ALA A 15 -4.61 17.56 -5.26
CA ALA A 15 -3.24 17.71 -5.73
C ALA A 15 -3.17 18.86 -6.75
N ALA A 16 -2.92 20.09 -6.28
CA ALA A 16 -2.69 21.23 -7.17
C ALA A 16 -1.45 21.02 -8.07
N GLN A 17 -0.47 20.28 -7.56
CA GLN A 17 0.63 19.70 -8.31
C GLN A 17 0.58 18.19 -8.09
N PRO A 18 0.42 17.37 -9.15
CA PRO A 18 0.48 15.92 -9.04
C PRO A 18 1.82 15.45 -8.48
N PRO A 19 1.84 14.39 -7.65
CA PRO A 19 3.10 13.76 -7.26
C PRO A 19 3.78 13.11 -8.47
N VAL A 20 5.11 13.06 -8.45
CA VAL A 20 5.91 12.24 -9.34
C VAL A 20 5.93 10.84 -8.75
N ILE A 21 5.36 9.86 -9.45
CA ILE A 21 5.34 8.47 -8.98
C ILE A 21 6.73 7.86 -9.15
N ASP A 22 7.58 7.99 -8.13
CA ASP A 22 8.94 7.47 -8.13
C ASP A 22 9.31 6.67 -6.86
N GLY A 23 8.32 6.47 -5.98
CA GLY A 23 8.46 5.74 -4.73
C GLY A 23 9.07 6.60 -3.63
N ARG A 24 8.96 7.94 -3.70
CA ARG A 24 9.45 8.87 -2.69
C ARG A 24 8.33 9.76 -2.16
N LEU A 25 8.43 10.14 -0.90
CA LEU A 25 7.44 11.01 -0.24
C LEU A 25 7.86 12.49 -0.20
N ASP A 26 8.72 12.93 -1.11
CA ASP A 26 9.29 14.28 -1.12
C ASP A 26 8.44 15.31 -1.90
N ASP A 27 7.42 14.88 -2.64
CA ASP A 27 6.44 15.77 -3.25
C ASP A 27 5.61 16.55 -2.22
N THR A 28 5.34 17.82 -2.56
CA THR A 28 4.68 18.76 -1.64
C THR A 28 3.28 18.29 -1.22
N VAL A 29 2.55 17.59 -2.09
CA VAL A 29 1.19 17.12 -1.81
C VAL A 29 1.16 16.16 -0.62
N TRP A 30 2.18 15.33 -0.43
CA TRP A 30 2.22 14.34 0.65
C TRP A 30 2.23 14.97 2.04
N ASN A 31 2.86 16.14 2.18
CA ASN A 31 2.87 16.93 3.41
C ASN A 31 1.52 17.59 3.74
N GLN A 32 0.59 17.63 2.78
CA GLN A 32 -0.74 18.23 2.94
C GLN A 32 -1.80 17.19 3.31
N THR A 33 -1.55 15.92 3.01
CA THR A 33 -2.46 14.80 3.29
C THR A 33 -2.57 14.48 4.78
N LEU A 34 -3.74 13.99 5.19
CA LEU A 34 -3.87 13.35 6.50
C LEU A 34 -3.22 11.96 6.46
N PRO A 35 -2.19 11.68 7.28
CA PRO A 35 -1.64 10.33 7.37
C PRO A 35 -2.61 9.39 8.09
N LEU A 36 -2.81 8.21 7.50
CA LEU A 36 -3.59 7.13 8.08
C LEU A 36 -2.63 6.02 8.49
N THR A 37 -2.34 5.92 9.79
CA THR A 37 -1.45 4.88 10.32
C THR A 37 -2.25 3.66 10.75
N PHE A 38 -1.81 2.48 10.34
CA PHE A 38 -2.32 1.20 10.85
C PHE A 38 -1.18 0.21 11.09
N ALA A 39 -1.44 -0.73 11.99
CA ALA A 39 -0.56 -1.82 12.37
C ALA A 39 -1.41 -2.90 13.05
N VAL A 40 -1.31 -4.19 12.67
CA VAL A 40 -1.67 -5.34 13.54
C VAL A 40 -1.04 -6.67 13.07
N HIS A 41 0.29 -6.87 13.14
CA HIS A 41 0.87 -8.22 13.01
C HIS A 41 0.40 -9.15 14.16
N PRO A 42 -0.07 -10.39 13.90
CA PRO A 42 -0.55 -11.31 14.93
C PRO A 42 0.58 -11.88 15.79
N ASP A 43 1.80 -11.95 15.26
CA ASP A 43 3.01 -12.15 16.07
C ASP A 43 3.36 -10.85 16.79
N ALA A 44 3.35 -10.89 18.11
CA ALA A 44 3.69 -9.75 18.96
C ALA A 44 5.18 -9.34 18.90
N ASN A 45 6.02 -10.12 18.22
CA ASN A 45 7.43 -9.81 18.00
C ASN A 45 7.68 -9.08 16.67
N ASP A 46 6.64 -8.94 15.86
CA ASP A 46 6.67 -8.22 14.61
C ASP A 46 5.93 -6.88 14.77
N ASN A 47 6.57 -5.81 14.31
CA ASN A 47 6.08 -4.45 14.42
C ASN A 47 5.88 -3.81 13.05
N SER A 48 5.47 -4.60 12.06
CA SER A 48 5.06 -4.08 10.77
C SER A 48 3.91 -3.08 10.88
N SER A 49 4.08 -1.95 10.20
CA SER A 49 3.10 -0.87 10.17
C SER A 49 3.13 -0.15 8.84
N ALA A 50 2.03 0.48 8.48
CA ALA A 50 1.96 1.30 7.28
C ALA A 50 1.30 2.65 7.59
N VAL A 51 1.83 3.69 6.97
CA VAL A 51 1.21 5.00 6.89
C VAL A 51 0.75 5.23 5.47
N VAL A 52 -0.54 5.48 5.28
CA VAL A 52 -1.12 5.75 3.97
C VAL A 52 -1.50 7.21 3.84
N ARG A 53 -1.21 7.75 2.66
CA ARG A 53 -1.55 9.11 2.25
C ARG A 53 -2.35 9.05 0.96
N LEU A 54 -3.42 9.83 0.87
CA LEU A 54 -4.27 9.91 -0.31
C LEU A 54 -4.35 11.35 -0.81
N ALA A 55 -4.26 11.51 -2.12
CA ALA A 55 -4.47 12.77 -2.83
C ALA A 55 -5.21 12.50 -4.15
N TRP A 56 -5.77 13.52 -4.79
CA TRP A 56 -6.44 13.36 -6.08
C TRP A 56 -6.40 14.61 -6.94
N ASP A 57 -6.54 14.45 -8.26
CA ASP A 57 -6.75 15.55 -9.20
C ASP A 57 -7.90 15.23 -10.19
N ALA A 58 -8.00 15.99 -11.28
CA ALA A 58 -9.06 15.80 -12.28
C ALA A 58 -9.01 14.43 -13.01
N TYR A 59 -7.86 13.76 -12.99
CA TYR A 59 -7.56 12.58 -13.80
C TYR A 59 -7.29 11.34 -12.95
N PHE A 60 -6.70 11.50 -11.77
CA PHE A 60 -6.21 10.38 -10.96
C PHE A 60 -6.56 10.49 -9.48
N LEU A 61 -6.66 9.33 -8.85
CA LEU A 61 -6.45 9.14 -7.42
C LEU A 61 -4.99 8.70 -7.21
N TYR A 62 -4.36 9.27 -6.19
CA TYR A 62 -3.01 8.96 -5.77
C TYR A 62 -3.01 8.35 -4.38
N ALA A 63 -2.19 7.32 -4.19
CA ALA A 63 -1.97 6.71 -2.88
C ALA A 63 -0.49 6.50 -2.66
N ALA A 64 -0.02 6.79 -1.44
CA ALA A 64 1.33 6.47 -1.03
C ALA A 64 1.30 5.67 0.26
N PHE A 65 2.02 4.54 0.27
CA PHE A 65 2.20 3.66 1.41
C PHE A 65 3.65 3.79 1.88
N ASP A 66 3.84 4.21 3.13
CA ASP A 66 5.12 4.15 3.84
C ASP A 66 5.06 2.97 4.80
N VAL A 67 5.69 1.86 4.42
CA VAL A 67 5.69 0.63 5.19
C VAL A 67 6.96 0.58 6.02
N ASN A 68 6.80 0.32 7.31
CA ASN A 68 7.88 -0.10 8.18
C ASN A 68 7.76 -1.60 8.36
N ASP A 69 8.80 -2.31 7.97
CA ASP A 69 8.89 -3.76 7.97
C ASP A 69 10.33 -4.16 8.28
N THR A 70 10.52 -5.19 9.08
CA THR A 70 11.86 -5.65 9.48
C THR A 70 12.39 -6.82 8.67
N HIS A 71 11.58 -7.46 7.83
CA HIS A 71 12.07 -8.38 6.80
C HIS A 71 11.27 -8.18 5.52
N VAL A 72 11.89 -7.56 4.52
CA VAL A 72 11.22 -7.27 3.26
C VAL A 72 11.43 -8.42 2.30
N GLU A 73 10.36 -9.16 2.03
CA GLU A 73 10.37 -10.36 1.20
C GLU A 73 9.57 -10.17 -0.10
N SER A 74 10.15 -10.64 -1.21
CA SER A 74 9.48 -10.79 -2.49
C SER A 74 9.08 -12.23 -2.74
N ALA A 75 8.05 -12.42 -3.56
CA ALA A 75 7.65 -13.75 -4.01
C ALA A 75 7.84 -13.90 -5.52
N ALA A 76 8.82 -14.71 -5.90
CA ALA A 76 9.23 -14.90 -7.29
C ALA A 76 8.17 -15.60 -8.17
N SER A 77 7.42 -16.57 -7.62
CA SER A 77 6.46 -17.40 -8.38
C SER A 77 4.99 -17.03 -8.18
N THR A 78 4.70 -16.35 -7.07
CA THR A 78 3.36 -15.96 -6.64
C THR A 78 3.48 -14.58 -6.03
N PRO A 79 3.44 -13.49 -6.80
CA PRO A 79 3.73 -12.13 -6.31
C PRO A 79 2.90 -11.71 -5.08
N TRP A 80 1.78 -12.39 -4.85
CA TRP A 80 0.86 -12.18 -3.74
C TRP A 80 1.24 -12.91 -2.44
N ASP A 81 2.26 -13.77 -2.47
CA ASP A 81 2.88 -14.45 -1.32
C ASP A 81 4.14 -13.70 -0.85
N GLY A 82 4.32 -12.44 -1.23
CA GLY A 82 5.38 -11.57 -0.72
C GLY A 82 4.78 -10.27 -0.19
N ASP A 83 5.63 -9.40 0.33
CA ASP A 83 5.17 -8.16 0.92
C ASP A 83 4.52 -7.27 -0.13
N SER A 84 3.34 -6.80 0.21
CA SER A 84 2.51 -6.05 -0.72
C SER A 84 1.59 -5.08 0.01
N VAL A 85 1.10 -4.11 -0.75
CA VAL A 85 0.10 -3.16 -0.27
C VAL A 85 -1.10 -3.20 -1.19
N SER A 86 -2.29 -2.98 -0.65
CA SER A 86 -3.51 -2.91 -1.46
C SER A 86 -4.37 -1.73 -1.08
N LEU A 87 -4.86 -1.03 -2.11
CA LEU A 87 -5.93 -0.07 -2.01
C LEU A 87 -7.18 -0.72 -2.60
N VAL A 88 -8.22 -0.94 -1.80
CA VAL A 88 -9.49 -1.48 -2.26
C VAL A 88 -10.48 -0.34 -2.37
N LEU A 89 -11.08 -0.12 -3.53
CA LEU A 89 -12.02 0.97 -3.80
C LEU A 89 -13.33 0.39 -4.32
N ASN A 90 -14.43 0.52 -3.57
CA ASN A 90 -15.73 -0.06 -3.92
C ASN A 90 -15.59 -1.53 -4.38
N ASP A 91 -14.98 -2.37 -3.54
CA ASP A 91 -14.71 -3.80 -3.78
C ASP A 91 -13.69 -4.12 -4.90
N GLN A 92 -13.10 -3.12 -5.56
CA GLN A 92 -12.04 -3.32 -6.54
C GLN A 92 -10.66 -3.11 -5.92
N GLU A 93 -9.82 -4.14 -5.96
CA GLU A 93 -8.49 -4.13 -5.37
C GLU A 93 -7.39 -3.68 -6.36
N TYR A 94 -6.58 -2.72 -5.91
CA TYR A 94 -5.37 -2.22 -6.54
C TYR A 94 -4.19 -2.60 -5.66
N ARG A 95 -3.58 -3.75 -5.94
CA ARG A 95 -2.50 -4.34 -5.14
C ARG A 95 -1.17 -4.17 -5.83
N TYR A 96 -0.16 -3.71 -5.08
CA TYR A 96 1.23 -3.66 -5.52
C TYR A 96 2.08 -4.58 -4.66
N SER A 97 2.83 -5.48 -5.30
CA SER A 97 3.86 -6.30 -4.65
C SER A 97 5.24 -5.80 -5.06
N LEU A 98 6.19 -5.82 -4.11
CA LEU A 98 7.56 -5.43 -4.41
C LEU A 98 8.16 -6.33 -5.51
N PRO A 99 8.92 -5.76 -6.44
CA PRO A 99 9.34 -6.49 -7.62
C PRO A 99 10.39 -7.55 -7.28
N ASN A 100 10.20 -8.74 -7.84
CA ASN A 100 11.28 -9.45 -8.49
C ASN A 100 11.31 -8.92 -9.95
N ASP A 101 12.24 -8.02 -10.25
CA ASP A 101 12.67 -7.54 -11.59
C ASP A 101 11.70 -6.93 -12.63
N ARG A 102 10.38 -6.81 -12.42
CA ARG A 102 9.45 -6.20 -13.40
C ARG A 102 8.76 -4.91 -12.95
N SER A 103 8.73 -3.96 -13.87
CA SER A 103 8.26 -2.58 -13.75
C SER A 103 6.74 -2.39 -13.63
N ASP A 104 5.96 -3.37 -13.19
CA ASP A 104 4.51 -3.25 -13.06
C ASP A 104 3.89 -4.28 -12.10
N GLY A 105 4.45 -4.41 -10.88
CA GLY A 105 3.91 -5.23 -9.78
C GLY A 105 2.48 -4.88 -9.30
N LEU A 106 1.74 -4.06 -10.06
CA LEU A 106 0.38 -3.60 -9.79
C LEU A 106 -0.67 -4.51 -10.45
N SER A 107 -1.71 -4.89 -9.72
CA SER A 107 -2.81 -5.76 -10.21
C SER A 107 -3.77 -5.08 -11.21
N ALA A 108 -3.60 -3.79 -11.48
CA ALA A 108 -4.59 -2.98 -12.20
C ALA A 108 -4.05 -2.44 -13.54
N PRO A 109 -4.72 -2.72 -14.67
CA PRO A 109 -4.31 -2.20 -15.98
C PRO A 109 -4.51 -0.68 -16.04
N ASN A 110 -3.56 0.02 -16.64
CA ASN A 110 -3.54 1.49 -16.81
C ASN A 110 -3.39 2.31 -15.51
N ALA A 111 -3.10 1.66 -14.39
CA ALA A 111 -2.57 2.33 -13.22
C ALA A 111 -1.04 2.21 -13.23
N TYR A 112 -0.38 3.19 -12.60
CA TYR A 112 1.06 3.24 -12.51
C TYR A 112 1.47 3.17 -11.03
N ALA A 113 2.58 2.50 -10.75
CA ALA A 113 3.14 2.45 -9.41
C ALA A 113 4.66 2.43 -9.46
N ALA A 114 5.27 3.03 -8.46
CA ALA A 114 6.70 3.00 -8.23
C ALA A 114 6.96 2.68 -6.76
N ALA A 115 8.06 2.00 -6.50
CA ALA A 115 8.46 1.62 -5.16
C ALA A 115 9.94 1.87 -4.92
N SER A 116 10.28 2.10 -3.65
CA SER A 116 11.67 2.20 -3.20
C SER A 116 11.86 1.49 -1.86
N LEU A 117 13.04 0.91 -1.66
CA LEU A 117 13.43 0.34 -0.37
C LEU A 117 13.97 1.46 0.53
N LYS A 118 13.62 1.42 1.82
CA LYS A 118 14.04 2.44 2.79
C LYS A 118 15.42 2.13 3.35
N GLY A 119 16.25 3.16 3.55
CA GLY A 119 17.51 3.02 4.30
C GLY A 119 18.43 1.92 3.76
N THR A 120 18.73 0.93 4.60
CA THR A 120 19.57 -0.22 4.26
C THR A 120 18.77 -1.48 3.94
N THR A 121 17.46 -1.36 3.71
CA THR A 121 16.58 -2.50 3.41
C THR A 121 17.14 -3.31 2.24
N SER A 122 17.18 -4.64 2.39
CA SER A 122 17.53 -5.56 1.31
C SER A 122 16.42 -6.58 1.07
N LEU A 123 16.15 -6.90 -0.20
CA LEU A 123 15.10 -7.86 -0.55
C LEU A 123 15.60 -9.29 -0.30
N ASP A 124 14.71 -10.13 0.25
CA ASP A 124 14.87 -11.58 0.39
C ASP A 124 16.05 -12.01 1.29
N ASN A 125 16.42 -11.19 2.27
CA ASN A 125 17.51 -11.48 3.20
C ASN A 125 17.02 -11.66 4.64
N SER A 126 16.46 -12.83 4.95
CA SER A 126 15.97 -13.14 6.32
C SER A 126 17.02 -13.07 7.45
N SER A 127 18.30 -12.83 7.13
CA SER A 127 19.38 -12.68 8.12
C SER A 127 19.64 -11.23 8.54
N ASP A 128 19.08 -10.23 7.86
CA ASP A 128 19.23 -8.82 8.27
C ASP A 128 17.94 -8.25 8.87
N ARG A 129 17.93 -6.92 9.01
CA ARG A 129 16.82 -6.17 9.58
C ARG A 129 16.60 -4.96 8.70
N ASP A 130 15.42 -4.90 8.14
CA ASP A 130 15.03 -3.88 7.18
C ASP A 130 14.37 -2.67 7.86
N SER A 131 14.17 -1.63 7.06
CA SER A 131 13.44 -0.41 7.42
C SER A 131 12.12 -0.29 6.65
N GLY A 132 11.73 -1.33 5.91
CA GLY A 132 10.57 -1.38 5.04
C GLY A 132 10.78 -0.70 3.68
N TYR A 133 9.69 -0.24 3.08
CA TYR A 133 9.61 0.24 1.72
C TYR A 133 8.53 1.32 1.54
N ILE A 134 8.58 2.02 0.41
CA ILE A 134 7.58 3.00 -0.01
C ILE A 134 6.97 2.54 -1.32
N VAL A 135 5.65 2.66 -1.46
CA VAL A 135 4.93 2.47 -2.72
C VAL A 135 4.10 3.72 -3.01
N GLU A 136 4.21 4.26 -4.22
CA GLU A 136 3.29 5.26 -4.75
C GLU A 136 2.47 4.66 -5.88
N MET A 137 1.18 4.98 -5.91
CA MET A 137 0.22 4.55 -6.93
C MET A 137 -0.46 5.76 -7.55
N GLN A 138 -0.69 5.68 -8.86
CA GLN A 138 -1.52 6.58 -9.65
C GLN A 138 -2.58 5.76 -10.37
N ILE A 139 -3.85 5.98 -10.02
CA ILE A 139 -4.99 5.23 -10.54
C ILE A 139 -5.91 6.19 -11.29
N PRO A 140 -6.16 6.00 -12.60
CA PRO A 140 -7.04 6.89 -13.34
C PRO A 140 -8.50 6.71 -12.96
N TRP A 141 -9.22 7.82 -12.79
CA TRP A 141 -10.64 7.81 -12.39
C TRP A 141 -11.55 6.91 -13.25
N PRO A 142 -11.41 6.81 -14.58
CA PRO A 142 -12.25 5.92 -15.39
C PRO A 142 -12.16 4.44 -15.02
N PHE A 143 -11.12 4.02 -14.30
CA PHE A 143 -10.95 2.63 -13.86
C PHE A 143 -11.38 2.39 -12.41
N ILE A 144 -11.71 3.45 -11.68
CA ILE A 144 -12.26 3.38 -10.31
C ILE A 144 -13.79 3.27 -10.41
N PRO A 145 -14.41 2.21 -9.88
CA PRO A 145 -15.86 2.14 -9.79
C PRO A 145 -16.37 3.25 -8.88
N SER A 146 -16.73 4.42 -9.43
CA SER A 146 -17.10 5.59 -8.62
C SER A 146 -18.61 5.74 -8.50
N THR A 147 -19.06 6.09 -7.29
CA THR A 147 -20.45 6.44 -6.96
C THR A 147 -20.46 7.80 -6.29
N ALA A 148 -20.38 8.88 -7.08
CA ALA A 148 -20.66 10.28 -6.71
C ALA A 148 -20.17 10.76 -5.31
N GLY A 149 -19.04 11.48 -5.29
CA GLY A 149 -18.62 12.34 -4.17
C GLY A 149 -18.08 11.64 -2.92
N SER A 150 -18.26 10.33 -2.77
CA SER A 150 -17.65 9.50 -1.73
C SER A 150 -17.32 8.11 -2.28
N LEU A 151 -16.26 7.51 -1.78
CA LEU A 151 -15.74 6.21 -2.23
C LEU A 151 -15.48 5.35 -0.99
N ALA A 152 -16.04 4.14 -0.95
CA ALA A 152 -15.65 3.18 0.09
C ALA A 152 -14.22 2.72 -0.20
N ALA A 153 -13.38 2.71 0.82
CA ALA A 153 -11.98 2.36 0.67
C ALA A 153 -11.49 1.49 1.84
N ASP A 154 -10.87 0.35 1.54
CA ASP A 154 -10.06 -0.40 2.50
C ASP A 154 -8.58 -0.27 2.14
N LEU A 155 -7.74 -0.17 3.17
CA LEU A 155 -6.29 -0.07 3.04
C LEU A 155 -5.65 -1.29 3.66
N LEU A 156 -4.82 -1.98 2.87
CA LEU A 156 -4.17 -3.22 3.26
C LEU A 156 -2.65 -3.09 3.16
N SER A 157 -1.96 -3.69 4.13
CA SER A 157 -0.55 -4.08 4.02
C SER A 157 -0.50 -5.57 4.30
N VAL A 158 0.20 -6.32 3.45
CA VAL A 158 0.45 -7.74 3.59
C VAL A 158 1.91 -7.89 3.92
N ASP A 159 2.14 -8.64 4.98
CA ASP A 159 3.45 -9.01 5.50
C ASP A 159 3.54 -10.54 5.42
N HIS A 160 4.59 -11.02 4.77
CA HIS A 160 4.87 -12.44 4.62
C HIS A 160 6.21 -12.85 5.23
N ASP A 161 6.51 -12.32 6.41
CA ASP A 161 7.64 -12.79 7.22
C ASP A 161 7.68 -14.33 7.32
N GLN A 162 8.89 -14.90 7.15
CA GLN A 162 9.24 -16.32 7.34
C GLN A 162 8.92 -17.28 6.18
N ASN A 163 8.67 -16.82 4.95
CA ASN A 163 8.49 -17.71 3.81
C ASN A 163 9.10 -17.18 2.49
N PRO A 164 10.41 -16.84 2.47
CA PRO A 164 11.04 -16.23 1.30
C PRO A 164 11.01 -17.20 0.10
N GLY A 165 10.26 -16.81 -0.95
CA GLY A 165 10.10 -17.60 -2.17
C GLY A 165 9.38 -18.95 -2.01
N GLY A 166 8.74 -19.22 -0.87
CA GLY A 166 8.03 -20.47 -0.62
C GLY A 166 6.59 -20.44 -1.12
N THR A 167 6.03 -21.61 -1.48
CA THR A 167 4.63 -21.70 -1.94
C THR A 167 3.68 -21.85 -0.76
N ASN A 168 2.68 -20.96 -0.64
CA ASN A 168 1.48 -21.11 0.19
C ASN A 168 1.68 -21.18 1.73
N ALA A 169 2.26 -20.16 2.37
CA ALA A 169 1.89 -19.84 3.75
C ALA A 169 0.69 -18.86 3.72
N ALA A 170 -0.27 -19.01 4.64
CA ALA A 170 -1.42 -18.11 4.68
C ALA A 170 -0.93 -16.67 4.92
N PRO A 171 -1.23 -15.70 4.02
CA PRO A 171 -0.74 -14.35 4.18
C PRO A 171 -1.34 -13.73 5.45
N THR A 172 -0.52 -13.00 6.20
CA THR A 172 -1.02 -12.14 7.25
C THR A 172 -1.52 -10.85 6.59
N ILE A 173 -2.83 -10.70 6.49
CA ILE A 173 -3.45 -9.50 5.93
C ILE A 173 -3.74 -8.51 7.05
N PHE A 174 -3.12 -7.32 6.99
CA PHE A 174 -3.57 -6.17 7.78
C PHE A 174 -4.62 -5.42 7.00
N SER A 175 -5.77 -5.19 7.62
CA SER A 175 -6.78 -4.27 7.12
C SER A 175 -7.10 -3.26 8.19
N LYS A 176 -7.13 -1.98 7.83
CA LYS A 176 -8.03 -1.04 8.50
C LYS A 176 -8.29 0.19 7.65
N LEU A 177 -9.51 0.31 7.16
CA LEU A 177 -10.45 1.39 7.52
C LEU A 177 -11.81 1.02 6.91
N SER A 178 -12.71 0.43 7.71
CA SER A 178 -14.16 0.52 7.42
C SER A 178 -14.78 1.66 8.23
#